data_AF-A0A6J0B6A3-F1
#
_entry.id   AF-A0A6J0B6A3-F1
#
_cell.length_a   1.000
_cell.length_b   1.000
_cell.length_c   1.000
_cell.angle_alpha   90.00
_cell.angle_beta   90.00
_cell.angle_gamma   90.00
#
_symmetry.space_group_name_H-M   'P 1'
#
loop_
_entity.id
_entity.type
_entity.pdbx_description
1 polymer ?
#
loop_
_entity_poly.entity_id
_entity_poly.type
_entity_poly.pdbx_seq_one_letter_code
_entity_poly.pdbx_strand_id
1 'polypeptide(L)'
;MDDCEEIEHSVELSERNWNRVINRAIKAGYREGVEEGKKSVFQEGFDIGYKDAFETAFVLGKYKGLATAMSNDSQTLPATDDVLEKTRRGACYVCNESTKSKVKTDDFVKMPLQDIRNGQKKYSTRILETLQHQFDELTSKHVTCINNAVL
;
A
#
# COMPACT_ATOMS: atom_id res chain seq x y z
N MET A 1 -62.40 -32.20 -22.01
CA MET A 1 -61.12 -32.46 -22.70
C MET A 1 -60.23 -31.20 -22.70
N ASP A 2 -60.77 -29.99 -22.46
CA ASP A 2 -60.00 -28.73 -22.32
C ASP A 2 -59.11 -28.63 -21.06
N ASP A 3 -59.60 -29.01 -19.87
CA ASP A 3 -58.89 -28.73 -18.61
C ASP A 3 -57.50 -29.35 -18.50
N CYS A 4 -57.26 -30.51 -19.12
CA CYS A 4 -55.95 -31.17 -19.09
C CYS A 4 -54.91 -30.43 -19.95
N GLU A 5 -55.33 -29.84 -21.06
CA GLU A 5 -54.46 -29.13 -22.01
C GLU A 5 -54.06 -27.76 -21.44
N GLU A 6 -54.96 -27.10 -20.71
CA GLU A 6 -54.67 -25.86 -19.98
C GLU A 6 -53.68 -26.07 -18.82
N ILE A 7 -53.82 -27.18 -18.07
CA ILE A 7 -52.89 -27.56 -17.00
C ILE A 7 -51.50 -27.85 -17.57
N GLU A 8 -51.40 -28.58 -18.69
CA GLU A 8 -50.12 -28.91 -19.33
C GLU A 8 -49.39 -27.65 -19.82
N HIS A 9 -50.10 -26.73 -20.48
CA HIS A 9 -49.54 -25.44 -20.90
C HIS A 9 -49.08 -24.58 -19.72
N SER A 10 -49.83 -24.59 -18.61
CA SER A 10 -49.48 -23.87 -17.38
C SER A 10 -48.20 -24.42 -16.74
N VAL A 11 -48.06 -25.75 -16.68
CA VAL A 11 -46.85 -26.42 -16.18
C VAL A 11 -45.64 -26.07 -17.05
N GLU A 12 -45.78 -26.15 -18.37
CA GLU A 12 -44.70 -25.83 -19.30
C GLU A 12 -44.25 -24.35 -19.19
N LEU A 13 -45.21 -23.42 -19.06
CA LEU A 13 -44.93 -22.01 -18.83
C LEU A 13 -44.17 -21.79 -17.50
N SER A 14 -44.58 -22.50 -16.45
CA SER A 14 -43.94 -22.44 -15.14
C SER A 14 -42.50 -22.93 -15.20
N GLU A 15 -42.24 -24.06 -15.85
CA GLU A 15 -40.88 -24.60 -16.04
C GLU A 15 -39.99 -23.66 -16.83
N ARG A 16 -40.48 -23.08 -17.93
CA ARG A 16 -39.73 -22.10 -18.73
C ARG A 16 -39.39 -20.86 -17.90
N ASN A 17 -40.33 -20.36 -17.10
CA ASN A 17 -40.10 -19.22 -16.23
C ASN A 17 -39.10 -19.54 -15.13
N TRP A 18 -39.23 -20.69 -14.47
CA TRP A 18 -38.29 -21.17 -13.47
C TRP A 18 -36.88 -21.26 -14.04
N ASN A 19 -36.71 -21.94 -15.18
CA ASN A 19 -35.43 -22.06 -15.86
C ASN A 19 -34.83 -20.69 -16.21
N ARG A 20 -35.65 -19.74 -16.68
CA ARG A 20 -35.17 -18.39 -16.97
C ARG A 20 -34.69 -17.65 -15.73
N VAL A 21 -35.42 -17.75 -14.62
CA VAL A 21 -35.07 -17.11 -13.34
C VAL A 21 -33.79 -17.72 -12.78
N ILE A 22 -33.71 -19.05 -12.72
CA ILE A 22 -32.54 -19.77 -12.21
C ILE A 22 -31.30 -19.49 -13.05
N ASN A 23 -31.41 -19.51 -14.39
CA ASN A 23 -30.27 -19.19 -15.25
C ASN A 23 -29.76 -17.76 -15.06
N ARG A 24 -30.64 -16.80 -14.79
CA ARG A 24 -30.24 -15.42 -14.46
C ARG A 24 -29.54 -15.37 -13.11
N ALA A 25 -30.10 -16.04 -12.10
CA ALA A 25 -29.52 -16.09 -10.75
C ALA A 25 -28.12 -16.72 -10.76
N ILE A 26 -27.93 -17.84 -11.47
CA ILE A 26 -26.62 -18.50 -11.59
C ILE A 26 -25.58 -17.56 -12.24
N LYS A 27 -25.93 -16.91 -13.35
CA LYS A 27 -25.01 -15.99 -14.04
C LYS A 27 -24.67 -14.76 -13.20
N ALA A 28 -25.64 -14.25 -12.46
CA ALA A 28 -25.43 -13.13 -11.54
C ALA A 28 -24.52 -13.55 -10.39
N GLY A 29 -24.85 -14.65 -9.69
CA GLY A 29 -24.07 -15.16 -8.57
C GLY A 29 -22.64 -15.51 -8.95
N TYR A 30 -22.41 -16.11 -10.13
CA TYR A 30 -21.06 -16.38 -10.62
C TYR A 30 -20.25 -15.09 -10.83
N ARG A 31 -20.83 -14.09 -11.51
CA ARG A 31 -20.17 -12.81 -11.74
C ARG A 31 -19.86 -12.08 -10.44
N GLU A 32 -20.82 -12.04 -9.52
CA GLU A 32 -20.68 -11.42 -8.21
C GLU A 32 -19.61 -12.14 -7.38
N GLY A 33 -19.61 -13.47 -7.36
CA GLY A 33 -18.59 -14.26 -6.67
C GLY A 33 -17.18 -14.04 -7.21
N VAL A 34 -17.02 -13.94 -8.54
CA VAL A 34 -15.71 -13.62 -9.16
C VAL A 34 -15.25 -12.21 -8.76
N GLU A 35 -16.15 -11.24 -8.78
CA GLU A 35 -15.83 -9.86 -8.43
C GLU A 35 -15.48 -9.71 -6.94
N GLU A 36 -16.25 -10.37 -6.07
CA GLU A 36 -16.00 -10.37 -4.63
C GLU A 36 -14.69 -11.06 -4.29
N GLY A 37 -14.37 -12.18 -4.95
CA GLY A 37 -13.08 -12.84 -4.80
C GLY A 37 -11.91 -11.94 -5.17
N LYS A 38 -12.00 -11.18 -6.27
CA LYS A 38 -10.98 -10.20 -6.67
C LYS A 38 -10.83 -9.09 -5.63
N LYS A 39 -11.94 -8.53 -5.15
CA LYS A 39 -11.94 -7.49 -4.13
C LYS A 39 -11.33 -7.97 -2.82
N SER A 40 -11.68 -9.18 -2.39
CA SER A 40 -11.14 -9.78 -1.16
C SER A 40 -9.62 -9.90 -1.22
N VAL A 41 -9.08 -10.47 -2.31
CA VAL A 41 -7.63 -10.64 -2.48
C VAL A 41 -6.93 -9.29 -2.61
N PHE A 42 -7.53 -8.34 -3.33
CA PHE A 42 -7.00 -6.98 -3.45
C PHE A 42 -6.95 -6.27 -2.09
N GLN A 43 -8.02 -6.35 -1.31
CA GLN A 43 -8.12 -5.70 0.00
C GLN A 43 -7.10 -6.27 0.98
N GLU A 44 -6.90 -7.60 1.00
CA GLU A 44 -5.87 -8.24 1.81
C GLU A 44 -4.47 -7.70 1.46
N GLY A 45 -4.14 -7.62 0.17
CA GLY A 45 -2.88 -7.04 -0.29
C GLY A 45 -2.74 -5.55 0.08
N PHE A 46 -3.83 -4.79 -0.03
CA PHE A 46 -3.85 -3.37 0.34
C PHE A 46 -3.64 -3.17 1.84
N ASP A 47 -4.35 -3.91 2.69
CA ASP A 47 -4.26 -3.77 4.15
C ASP A 47 -2.85 -4.07 4.66
N ILE A 48 -2.24 -5.11 4.11
CA ILE A 48 -0.85 -5.48 4.39
C ILE A 48 0.10 -4.35 3.98
N GLY A 49 -0.04 -3.85 2.75
CA GLY A 49 0.81 -2.77 2.23
C GLY A 49 0.62 -1.46 2.99
N TYR A 50 -0.62 -1.12 3.35
CA TYR A 50 -0.99 0.06 4.11
C TYR A 50 -0.34 0.04 5.49
N LYS A 51 -0.44 -1.09 6.20
CA LYS A 51 0.20 -1.26 7.52
C LYS A 51 1.72 -1.04 7.44
N ASP A 52 2.40 -1.78 6.57
CA ASP A 52 3.87 -1.70 6.41
C ASP A 52 4.31 -0.26 6.04
N ALA A 53 3.59 0.39 5.13
CA ALA A 53 3.89 1.75 4.68
C ALA A 53 3.57 2.81 5.75
N PHE A 54 2.47 2.66 6.50
CA PHE A 54 2.07 3.58 7.55
C PHE A 54 3.10 3.64 8.68
N GLU A 55 3.60 2.49 9.13
CA GLU A 55 4.65 2.40 10.15
C GLU A 55 5.90 3.19 9.71
N THR A 56 6.34 2.98 8.47
CA THR A 56 7.49 3.70 7.90
C THR A 56 7.21 5.21 7.77
N ALA A 57 6.08 5.58 7.18
CA ALA A 57 5.71 6.97 6.93
C ALA A 57 5.56 7.77 8.23
N PHE A 58 5.04 7.14 9.28
CA PHE A 58 4.90 7.76 10.60
C PHE A 58 6.27 8.09 11.21
N VAL A 59 7.23 7.16 11.15
CA VAL A 59 8.61 7.40 11.62
C VAL A 59 9.29 8.49 10.80
N LEU A 60 9.16 8.46 9.47
CA LEU A 60 9.65 9.54 8.60
C LEU A 60 9.04 10.90 8.96
N GLY A 61 7.76 10.93 9.32
CA GLY A 61 7.08 12.14 9.80
C GLY A 61 7.70 12.71 11.08
N LYS A 62 8.11 11.85 12.02
CA LYS A 62 8.85 12.28 13.22
C LYS A 62 10.19 12.91 12.86
N TYR A 63 10.97 12.27 11.99
CA TYR A 63 12.25 12.83 11.54
C TYR A 63 12.06 14.14 10.78
N LYS A 64 11.02 14.27 9.95
CA LYS A 64 10.68 15.53 9.29
C LYS A 64 10.40 16.62 10.33
N GLY A 65 9.55 16.34 11.31
CA GLY A 65 9.23 17.29 12.38
C GLY A 65 10.46 17.71 13.18
N LEU A 66 11.33 16.75 13.52
CA LEU A 66 12.59 17.02 14.20
C LEU A 66 13.54 17.86 13.33
N ALA A 67 13.69 17.53 12.04
CA ALA A 67 14.46 18.33 11.09
C ALA A 67 13.97 19.78 11.08
N THR A 68 12.66 19.99 10.91
CA THR A 68 12.06 21.33 10.91
C THR A 68 12.29 22.08 12.22
N ALA A 69 12.19 21.42 13.37
CA ALA A 69 12.43 22.05 14.67
C ALA A 69 13.90 22.45 14.87
N MET A 70 14.84 21.68 14.31
CA MET A 70 16.28 21.93 14.40
C MET A 70 16.82 22.87 13.31
N SER A 71 16.03 23.18 12.27
CA SER A 71 16.44 23.97 11.09
C SER A 71 16.76 25.45 11.37
N ASN A 72 16.77 25.90 12.64
CA ASN A 72 17.33 27.20 13.01
C ASN A 72 18.88 27.22 12.91
N ASP A 73 19.53 26.06 12.93
CA ASP A 73 20.94 25.89 12.60
C ASP A 73 21.05 25.31 11.18
N SER A 74 21.75 26.01 10.28
CA SER A 74 21.89 25.76 8.84
C SER A 74 22.52 24.42 8.39
N GLN A 75 22.34 23.31 9.12
CA GLN A 75 22.75 21.99 8.67
C GLN A 75 21.64 21.34 7.83
N THR A 76 21.66 21.61 6.53
CA THR A 76 20.92 20.85 5.52
C THR A 76 21.30 19.37 5.61
N LEU A 77 20.35 18.49 5.92
CA LEU A 77 20.49 17.03 5.84
C LEU A 77 20.47 16.61 4.36
N PRO A 78 21.62 16.37 3.69
CA PRO A 78 21.66 16.38 2.22
C PRO A 78 21.17 15.08 1.57
N ALA A 79 21.27 13.95 2.29
CA ALA A 79 21.08 12.62 1.69
C ALA A 79 19.63 12.12 1.74
N THR A 80 18.77 12.72 2.56
CA THR A 80 17.43 12.21 2.89
C THR A 80 16.33 13.25 2.70
N ASP A 81 16.68 14.46 2.23
CA ASP A 81 15.75 15.58 2.04
C ASP A 81 14.54 15.21 1.15
N ASP A 82 14.78 14.56 0.00
CA ASP A 82 13.67 14.13 -0.88
C ASP A 82 12.71 13.13 -0.20
N VAL A 83 13.22 12.28 0.68
CA VAL A 83 12.40 11.31 1.42
C VAL A 83 11.61 12.00 2.53
N LEU A 84 12.21 12.97 3.23
CA LEU A 84 11.54 13.79 4.24
C LEU A 84 10.53 14.77 3.62
N GLU A 85 10.68 15.15 2.35
CA GLU A 85 9.65 15.91 1.62
C GLU A 85 8.48 15.03 1.17
N LYS A 86 8.70 13.73 1.02
CA LYS A 86 7.69 12.77 0.55
C LYS A 86 7.39 11.68 1.57
N THR A 87 7.36 12.00 2.87
CA THR A 87 7.11 11.03 3.96
C THR A 87 5.87 10.17 3.74
N ARG A 88 4.79 10.75 3.18
CA ARG A 88 3.55 10.04 2.82
C ARG A 88 3.73 8.86 1.85
N ARG A 89 4.86 8.78 1.15
CA ARG A 89 5.20 7.65 0.27
C ARG A 89 5.92 6.52 1.01
N GLY A 90 6.23 6.68 2.30
CA GLY A 90 6.81 5.63 3.15
C GLY A 90 8.13 5.08 2.62
N ALA A 91 9.02 5.93 2.08
CA ALA A 91 10.24 5.51 1.37
C ALA A 91 9.92 4.43 0.31
N CYS A 92 9.12 4.79 -0.69
CA CYS A 92 8.62 3.86 -1.71
C CYS A 92 9.76 3.27 -2.58
N TYR A 93 10.01 1.98 -2.45
CA TYR A 93 11.00 1.20 -3.19
C TYR A 93 10.71 1.19 -4.70
N VAL A 94 9.46 0.89 -5.08
CA VAL A 94 9.02 0.87 -6.48
C VAL A 94 9.23 2.24 -7.13
N CYS A 95 8.92 3.31 -6.40
CA CYS A 95 9.10 4.68 -6.87
C CYS A 95 10.58 5.02 -7.08
N ASN A 96 11.46 4.55 -6.20
CA ASN A 96 12.90 4.74 -6.32
C ASN A 96 13.52 3.91 -7.46
N GLU A 97 13.09 2.66 -7.68
CA GLU A 97 13.61 1.83 -8.76
C GLU A 97 13.11 2.29 -10.14
N SER A 98 11.87 2.77 -10.21
CA SER A 98 11.31 3.33 -11.45
C SER A 98 11.97 4.65 -11.86
N THR A 99 12.32 5.55 -10.92
CA THR A 99 13.09 6.77 -11.25
C THR A 99 14.54 6.48 -11.65
N LYS A 100 15.13 5.38 -11.18
CA LYS A 100 16.51 4.98 -11.54
C LYS A 100 16.63 4.35 -12.94
N SER A 101 15.56 4.32 -13.73
CA SER A 101 15.48 3.73 -15.08
C SER A 101 15.83 2.23 -15.16
N LYS A 102 15.81 1.51 -14.02
CA LYS A 102 16.23 0.10 -13.98
C LYS A 102 15.08 -0.90 -14.19
N VAL A 103 13.84 -0.52 -13.87
CA VAL A 103 12.67 -1.42 -13.92
C VAL A 103 11.41 -0.59 -14.23
N LYS A 104 10.57 -1.04 -15.18
CA LYS A 104 9.29 -0.37 -15.48
C LYS A 104 8.24 -0.78 -14.46
N THR A 105 7.23 0.07 -14.26
CA THR A 105 6.11 -0.22 -13.35
C THR A 105 5.41 -1.54 -13.68
N ASP A 106 5.30 -1.86 -14.97
CA ASP A 106 4.69 -3.10 -15.48
C ASP A 106 5.46 -4.37 -15.10
N ASP A 107 6.77 -4.26 -14.83
CA ASP A 107 7.58 -5.40 -14.43
C ASP A 107 7.25 -5.81 -12.99
N PHE A 108 6.97 -4.83 -12.11
CA PHE A 108 6.54 -5.10 -10.74
C PHE A 108 5.19 -5.81 -10.67
N VAL A 109 4.28 -5.56 -11.61
CA VAL A 109 2.97 -6.24 -11.66
C VAL A 109 3.12 -7.76 -11.84
N LYS A 110 4.23 -8.20 -12.44
CA LYS A 110 4.51 -9.62 -12.67
C LYS A 110 5.26 -10.27 -11.50
N MET A 111 5.74 -9.48 -10.54
CA MET A 111 6.50 -10.00 -9.40
C MET A 111 5.56 -10.50 -8.30
N PRO A 112 5.97 -11.55 -7.56
CA PRO A 112 5.28 -11.95 -6.34
C PRO A 112 5.22 -10.80 -5.32
N LEU A 113 4.07 -10.63 -4.67
CA LEU A 113 3.86 -9.60 -3.66
C LEU A 113 4.93 -9.65 -2.55
N GLN A 114 5.38 -10.85 -2.16
CA GLN A 114 6.41 -11.01 -1.13
C GLN A 114 7.75 -10.40 -1.55
N ASP A 115 8.14 -10.50 -2.82
CA ASP A 115 9.40 -9.95 -3.30
C ASP A 115 9.37 -8.43 -3.30
N ILE A 116 8.24 -7.84 -3.73
CA ILE A 116 8.02 -6.38 -3.68
C ILE A 116 8.06 -5.90 -2.23
N ARG A 117 7.38 -6.60 -1.32
CA ARG A 117 7.37 -6.27 0.11
C ARG A 117 8.75 -6.38 0.74
N ASN A 118 9.53 -7.41 0.39
CA ASN A 118 10.90 -7.57 0.88
C ASN A 118 11.80 -6.43 0.39
N GLY A 119 11.67 -6.05 -0.89
CA GLY A 119 12.34 -4.88 -1.45
C GLY A 119 11.97 -3.58 -0.73
N GLN A 120 10.67 -3.37 -0.49
CA GLN A 120 10.14 -2.24 0.27
C GLN A 120 10.73 -2.18 1.68
N LYS A 121 10.65 -3.27 2.46
CA LYS A 121 11.17 -3.34 3.82
C LYS A 121 12.67 -3.07 3.87
N LYS A 122 13.45 -3.71 2.99
CA LYS A 122 14.90 -3.52 2.93
C LYS A 122 15.26 -2.06 2.63
N TYR A 123 14.57 -1.43 1.69
CA TYR A 123 14.82 -0.05 1.32
C TYR A 123 14.40 0.92 2.44
N SER A 124 13.20 0.77 3.01
CA SER A 124 12.73 1.65 4.07
C SER A 124 13.59 1.55 5.33
N THR A 125 13.94 0.34 5.77
CA THR A 125 14.83 0.13 6.93
C THR A 125 16.17 0.85 6.74
N ARG A 126 16.81 0.71 5.57
CA ARG A 126 18.08 1.39 5.28
C ARG A 126 17.94 2.92 5.40
N ILE A 127 16.85 3.49 4.90
CA ILE A 127 16.60 4.93 4.99
C ILE A 127 16.40 5.36 6.44
N LEU A 128 15.61 4.61 7.20
CA LEU A 128 15.37 4.91 8.62
C LEU A 128 16.65 4.82 9.46
N GLU A 129 17.47 3.79 9.24
CA GLU A 129 18.78 3.65 9.90
C GLU A 129 19.72 4.80 9.54
N THR A 130 19.72 5.23 8.27
CA THR A 130 20.53 6.38 7.83
C THR A 130 20.08 7.66 8.52
N LEU A 131 18.77 7.91 8.58
CA LEU A 131 18.20 9.06 9.29
C LEU A 131 18.54 9.01 10.78
N GLN A 132 18.37 7.86 11.41
CA GLN A 132 18.69 7.67 12.82
C GLN A 132 20.14 8.06 13.11
N HIS A 133 21.10 7.51 12.37
CA HIS A 133 22.51 7.82 12.53
C HIS A 133 22.80 9.31 12.36
N GLN A 134 22.20 9.96 11.35
CA GLN A 134 22.36 11.40 11.14
C GLN A 134 21.85 12.23 12.32
N PHE A 135 20.69 11.89 12.87
CA PHE A 135 20.14 12.59 14.03
C PHE A 135 20.89 12.29 15.33
N ASP A 136 21.40 11.08 15.52
CA ASP A 136 22.23 10.72 16.67
C ASP A 136 23.56 11.51 16.66
N GLU A 137 24.19 11.68 15.50
CA GLU A 137 25.37 12.53 15.35
C GLU A 137 25.07 14.01 15.65
N LEU A 138 23.94 14.52 15.14
CA LEU A 138 23.53 15.91 15.38
C LEU A 138 23.25 16.18 16.85
N THR A 139 22.54 15.29 17.53
CA THR A 139 22.22 15.42 18.95
C THR A 139 23.48 15.32 19.82
N SER A 140 24.40 14.39 19.52
CA SER A 140 25.70 14.28 20.21
C SER A 140 26.54 15.56 20.08
N LYS A 141 26.61 16.16 18.88
CA LYS A 141 27.28 17.46 18.67
C LYS A 141 26.63 18.56 19.49
N HIS A 142 25.31 18.64 19.50
CA HIS A 142 24.57 19.68 20.20
C HIS A 142 24.76 19.60 21.73
N VAL A 143 24.71 18.40 22.31
CA VAL A 143 25.00 18.16 23.74
C VAL A 143 26.43 18.57 24.10
N THR A 144 27.41 18.24 23.25
CA THR A 144 28.81 18.62 23.47
C THR A 144 28.99 20.14 23.44
N CYS A 145 28.33 20.84 22.50
CA CYS A 145 28.35 22.30 22.44
C CYS A 145 27.75 22.94 23.70
N ILE A 146 26.63 22.43 24.22
CA ILE A 146 26.01 22.93 25.46
C ILE A 146 26.97 22.78 26.63
N ASN A 147 27.58 21.60 26.79
CA ASN A 147 28.51 21.35 27.90
C ASN A 147 29.75 22.25 27.86
N ASN A 148 30.25 22.56 26.66
CA ASN A 148 31.40 23.46 26.49
C ASN A 148 31.04 24.95 26.63
N ALA A 149 29.77 25.34 26.49
CA ALA A 149 29.32 26.72 26.64
C ALA A 149 28.99 27.10 28.10
N VAL A 150 28.86 26.11 28.98
CA VAL A 150 28.52 26.28 30.41
C VAL A 150 29.76 26.24 31.33
N LEU A 151 30.94 25.89 30.78
CA LEU A 151 32.25 25.98 31.43
C LEU A 151 32.98 27.27 31.03
#